data_AF-Q3A018-F1
#
_entry.id   AF-Q3A018-F1
#
_cell.length_a   1.000
_cell.length_b   1.000
_cell.length_c   1.000
_cell.angle_alpha   90.00
_cell.angle_beta   90.00
_cell.angle_gamma   90.00
#
_symmetry.space_group_name_H-M   'P 1'
#
loop_
_entity.id
_entity.type
_entity.pdbx_description
1 polymer ?
#
loop_
_entity_poly.entity_id
_entity_poly.type
_entity_poly.pdbx_seq_one_letter_code
_entity_poly.pdbx_strand_id
1 'polypeptide(L)'
;MEPLDRDTAKKLYKHYRKNRDGIRNCPEMASICLICESIHIVPMEGNPYKLVCRNCGFAFFRYQCSACGATIDGRDPKNPPCETCGLRVCTCGACDCPT
;
A
#
# COMPACT_ATOMS: atom_id res chain seq x y z
N MET A 1 -15.07 6.46 6.79
CA MET A 1 -13.76 6.16 7.42
C MET A 1 -13.35 7.42 8.15
N GLU A 2 -13.19 7.37 9.47
CA GLU A 2 -12.78 8.54 10.24
C GLU A 2 -11.33 8.93 9.89
N PRO A 3 -10.98 10.23 9.95
CA PRO A 3 -9.60 10.66 9.74
C PRO A 3 -8.69 9.99 10.78
N LEU A 4 -7.59 9.38 10.32
CA LEU A 4 -6.59 8.80 11.21
C LEU A 4 -6.02 9.90 12.12
N ASP A 5 -5.97 9.64 13.42
CA ASP A 5 -5.41 10.61 14.36
C ASP A 5 -3.91 10.83 14.07
N ARG A 6 -3.47 12.08 14.27
CA ARG A 6 -2.12 12.52 13.87
C ARG A 6 -1.01 11.78 14.62
N ASP A 7 -1.24 11.44 15.89
CA ASP A 7 -0.25 10.76 16.72
C ASP A 7 -0.06 9.31 16.30
N THR A 8 -1.13 8.59 16.01
CA THR A 8 -1.10 7.24 15.44
C THR A 8 -0.45 7.26 14.07
N ALA A 9 -0.82 8.20 13.20
CA ALA A 9 -0.19 8.34 11.89
C ALA A 9 1.34 8.50 11.99
N LYS A 10 1.81 9.34 12.91
CA LYS A 10 3.24 9.56 13.16
C LYS A 10 3.95 8.33 13.72
N LYS A 11 3.32 7.59 14.65
CA LYS A 11 3.87 6.34 15.19
C LYS A 11 4.00 5.27 14.11
N LEU A 12 2.94 5.08 13.32
CA LEU A 12 2.92 4.12 12.21
C LEU A 12 3.95 4.49 11.14
N TYR A 13 4.04 5.76 10.75
CA TYR A 13 5.08 6.24 9.83
C TYR A 13 6.48 5.89 10.35
N LYS A 14 6.80 6.26 11.59
CA LYS A 14 8.14 6.00 12.17
C LYS A 14 8.47 4.50 12.22
N HIS A 15 7.50 3.67 12.56
CA HIS A 15 7.66 2.22 12.58
C HIS A 15 7.94 1.67 11.18
N TYR A 16 7.00 1.89 10.24
CA TYR A 16 7.06 1.28 8.91
C TYR A 16 8.10 1.92 7.97
N ARG A 17 8.54 3.15 8.26
CA ARG A 17 9.63 3.80 7.51
C ARG A 17 10.96 3.05 7.67
N LYS A 18 11.18 2.44 8.84
CA LYS A 18 12.40 1.68 9.18
C LYS A 18 12.24 0.20 8.84
N ASN A 19 11.06 -0.37 9.09
CA ASN A 19 10.77 -1.77 8.79
C ASN A 19 9.43 -1.89 8.07
N ARG A 20 9.45 -2.25 6.78
CA ARG A 20 8.24 -2.36 5.97
C ARG A 20 7.54 -3.71 6.07
N ASP A 21 8.10 -4.69 6.77
CA ASP A 21 7.49 -6.02 6.89
C ASP A 21 6.13 -5.93 7.61
N GLY A 22 5.12 -6.55 7.02
CA GLY A 22 3.79 -6.63 7.62
C GLY A 22 2.91 -5.39 7.41
N ILE A 23 3.37 -4.37 6.69
CA ILE A 23 2.57 -3.15 6.40
C ILE A 23 1.22 -3.47 5.73
N ARG A 24 1.14 -4.57 4.97
CA ARG A 24 -0.10 -5.04 4.36
C ARG A 24 -1.18 -5.43 5.38
N ASN A 25 -0.79 -5.80 6.60
CA ASN A 25 -1.69 -6.20 7.69
C ASN A 25 -2.19 -5.02 8.52
N CYS A 26 -1.77 -3.78 8.22
CA CYS A 26 -2.20 -2.58 8.92
C CYS A 26 -3.08 -1.73 7.98
N PRO A 27 -4.42 -1.76 8.13
CA PRO A 27 -5.36 -1.00 7.29
C PRO A 27 -5.06 0.49 7.22
N GLU A 28 -4.67 1.10 8.34
CA GLU A 28 -4.36 2.52 8.52
C GLU A 28 -3.24 2.99 7.59
N MET A 29 -2.33 2.09 7.21
CA MET A 29 -1.24 2.42 6.28
C MET A 29 -1.74 2.75 4.87
N ALA A 30 -3.00 2.46 4.52
CA ALA A 30 -3.64 2.97 3.31
C ALA A 30 -3.67 4.51 3.27
N SER A 31 -3.66 5.16 4.44
CA SER A 31 -3.82 6.59 4.59
C SER A 31 -2.53 7.32 4.92
N ILE A 32 -1.35 6.67 4.87
CA ILE A 32 -0.07 7.29 5.27
C ILE A 32 0.98 7.17 4.15
N CYS A 33 1.62 8.29 3.83
CA CYS A 33 2.78 8.33 2.94
C CYS A 33 4.07 8.01 3.68
N LEU A 34 4.77 6.94 3.27
CA LEU A 34 6.08 6.58 3.82
C LEU A 34 7.25 7.44 3.30
N ILE A 35 7.00 8.39 2.39
CA ILE A 35 8.03 9.32 1.91
C ILE A 35 8.01 10.61 2.74
N CYS A 36 6.85 11.25 2.87
CA CYS A 36 6.72 12.59 3.45
C CYS A 36 5.83 12.66 4.70
N GLU A 37 5.43 11.52 5.29
CA GLU A 37 4.58 11.45 6.50
C GLU A 37 3.14 11.96 6.32
N SER A 38 2.79 12.53 5.15
CA SER A 38 1.45 13.04 4.86
C SER A 38 0.37 11.96 4.95
N ILE A 39 -0.80 12.35 5.49
CA ILE A 39 -2.01 11.52 5.53
C ILE A 39 -2.96 11.75 4.35
N HIS A 40 -2.56 12.55 3.36
CA HIS A 40 -3.39 12.85 2.19
C HIS A 40 -3.12 11.85 1.06
N ILE A 41 -3.59 10.62 1.26
CA ILE A 41 -3.54 9.56 0.26
C ILE A 41 -4.88 9.45 -0.47
N VAL A 42 -4.84 9.36 -1.80
CA VAL A 42 -6.04 9.18 -2.63
C VAL A 42 -5.82 8.09 -3.67
N PRO A 43 -6.89 7.47 -4.20
CA PRO A 43 -6.79 6.59 -5.36
C PRO A 43 -6.15 7.31 -6.55
N MET A 44 -5.33 6.60 -7.31
CA MET A 44 -4.77 7.10 -8.57
C MET A 44 -5.84 6.99 -9.67
N GLU A 45 -6.08 8.09 -10.39
CA GLU A 45 -7.01 8.10 -11.50
C GLU A 45 -6.57 7.10 -12.59
N GLY A 46 -7.52 6.33 -13.12
CA GLY A 46 -7.26 5.32 -14.15
C GLY A 46 -6.53 4.06 -13.67
N ASN A 47 -6.20 3.92 -12.37
CA ASN A 47 -5.58 2.70 -11.84
C ASN A 47 -6.18 2.30 -10.47
N PRO A 48 -7.08 1.30 -10.43
CA PRO A 48 -7.78 0.93 -9.19
C PRO A 48 -6.87 0.26 -8.15
N TYR A 49 -5.66 -0.15 -8.54
CA TYR A 49 -4.71 -0.84 -7.66
C TYR A 49 -3.72 0.10 -6.97
N LYS A 50 -3.71 1.39 -7.35
CA LYS A 50 -2.72 2.36 -6.87
C LYS A 50 -3.35 3.46 -6.02
N LEU A 51 -2.61 3.82 -4.99
CA LEU A 51 -2.82 4.99 -4.18
C LEU A 51 -1.68 5.98 -4.44
N VAL A 52 -1.96 7.27 -4.31
CA VAL A 52 -1.00 8.36 -4.51
C VAL A 52 -1.09 9.35 -3.36
N CYS A 53 0.07 9.80 -2.89
CA CYS A 53 0.16 10.90 -1.93
C CYS A 53 -0.02 12.24 -2.65
N ARG A 54 -1.05 13.00 -2.29
CA ARG A 54 -1.28 14.35 -2.86
C ARG A 54 -0.16 15.33 -2.54
N ASN A 55 0.57 15.12 -1.44
CA ASN A 55 1.60 16.06 -1.00
C ASN A 55 2.94 15.93 -1.76
N CYS A 56 3.34 14.70 -2.13
CA CYS A 56 4.65 14.47 -2.76
C CYS A 56 4.59 13.66 -4.07
N GLY A 57 3.41 13.26 -4.52
CA GLY A 57 3.22 12.47 -5.74
C GLY A 57 3.66 11.01 -5.64
N PHE A 58 4.19 10.55 -4.50
CA PHE A 58 4.57 9.15 -4.35
C PHE A 58 3.36 8.23 -4.50
N ALA A 59 3.43 7.34 -5.49
CA ALA A 59 2.40 6.34 -5.76
C ALA A 59 2.86 4.94 -5.32
N PHE A 60 1.93 4.14 -4.82
CA PHE A 60 2.18 2.77 -4.39
C PHE A 60 0.96 1.87 -4.65
N PHE A 61 1.21 0.58 -4.80
CA PHE A 61 0.14 -0.40 -4.95
C PHE A 61 -0.50 -0.73 -3.61
N ARG A 62 -1.82 -0.75 -3.54
CA ARG A 62 -2.58 -1.32 -2.41
C ARG A 62 -3.97 -1.75 -2.85
N TYR A 63 -4.28 -3.04 -2.72
CA TYR A 63 -5.56 -3.62 -3.15
C TYR A 63 -5.80 -4.98 -2.47
N GLN A 64 -7.00 -5.55 -2.63
CA GLN A 64 -7.29 -6.91 -2.16
C GLN A 64 -6.95 -7.92 -3.25
N CYS A 65 -6.24 -8.99 -2.90
CA CYS A 65 -5.96 -10.10 -3.81
C CYS A 65 -7.27 -10.78 -4.21
N SER A 66 -7.49 -10.95 -5.52
CA SER A 66 -8.74 -11.57 -6.01
C SER A 66 -8.88 -13.04 -5.61
N ALA A 67 -7.77 -13.74 -5.41
CA ALA A 67 -7.75 -15.18 -5.13
C ALA A 67 -8.00 -15.53 -3.65
N CYS A 68 -7.49 -14.74 -2.71
CA CYS A 68 -7.55 -15.07 -1.27
C CYS A 68 -8.10 -13.95 -0.38
N GLY A 69 -8.39 -12.77 -0.94
CA GLY A 69 -8.89 -11.62 -0.18
C GLY A 69 -7.88 -11.00 0.79
N ALA A 70 -6.59 -11.37 0.70
CA ALA A 70 -5.55 -10.74 1.50
C ALA A 70 -5.18 -9.37 0.93
N THR A 71 -4.89 -8.41 1.82
CA THR A 71 -4.38 -7.11 1.42
C THR A 71 -3.00 -7.27 0.80
N ILE A 72 -2.83 -6.71 -0.38
CA ILE A 72 -1.56 -6.48 -1.04
C ILE A 72 -1.14 -5.05 -0.75
N ASP A 73 0.11 -4.84 -0.37
CA ASP A 73 0.72 -3.52 -0.31
C ASP A 73 2.11 -3.56 -0.94
N GLY A 74 2.31 -2.85 -2.05
CA GLY A 74 3.57 -2.88 -2.79
C GLY A 74 4.76 -2.26 -2.07
N ARG A 75 4.55 -1.70 -0.87
CA ARG A 75 5.63 -1.25 0.03
C ARG A 75 6.11 -2.41 0.93
N ASP A 76 5.31 -3.46 1.10
CA ASP A 76 5.67 -4.66 1.85
C ASP A 76 6.67 -5.53 1.04
N PRO A 77 7.82 -5.92 1.61
CA PRO A 77 8.77 -6.81 0.93
C PRO A 77 8.18 -8.17 0.54
N LYS A 78 7.14 -8.64 1.24
CA LYS A 78 6.45 -9.91 0.93
C LYS A 78 5.43 -9.79 -0.21
N ASN A 79 5.24 -8.59 -0.77
CA ASN A 79 4.47 -8.36 -1.99
C ASN A 79 5.38 -7.85 -3.12
N PRO A 80 6.30 -8.69 -3.65
CA PRO A 80 7.22 -8.27 -4.69
C PRO A 80 6.47 -7.91 -5.99
N PRO A 81 7.07 -7.08 -6.85
CA PRO A 81 6.50 -6.83 -8.17
C PRO A 81 6.48 -8.12 -9.00
N CYS A 82 5.42 -8.30 -9.78
CA CYS A 82 5.39 -9.29 -10.84
C CYS A 82 6.18 -8.79 -12.04
N GLU A 83 7.07 -9.62 -12.57
CA GLU A 83 7.92 -9.27 -13.72
C GLU A 83 7.12 -9.15 -15.03
N THR A 84 5.96 -9.80 -15.13
CA THR A 84 5.13 -9.81 -16.35
C THR A 84 4.23 -8.58 -16.44
N CYS A 85 3.42 -8.31 -15.41
CA CYS A 85 2.41 -7.25 -15.46
C CYS A 85 2.70 -6.04 -14.55
N GLY A 86 3.77 -6.08 -13.74
CA GLY A 86 4.15 -4.97 -12.85
C GLY A 86 3.23 -4.75 -11.64
N LEU A 87 2.16 -5.54 -11.49
CA LEU A 87 1.36 -5.65 -10.26
C LEU A 87 2.17 -6.31 -9.14
N ARG A 88 1.54 -6.65 -8.02
CA ARG A 88 2.20 -7.30 -6.90
C ARG A 88 1.75 -8.73 -6.73
N VAL A 89 2.70 -9.60 -6.43
CA VAL A 89 2.43 -11.00 -6.09
C VAL A 89 1.92 -11.04 -4.65
N CYS A 90 0.78 -11.70 -4.44
CA CYS A 90 0.22 -11.91 -3.11
C CYS A 90 1.06 -12.91 -2.30
N THR A 91 0.95 -12.88 -0.97
CA THR A 91 1.58 -13.89 -0.11
C THR A 91 1.01 -15.31 -0.31
N CYS A 92 -0.14 -15.47 -0.95
CA CYS A 92 -0.64 -16.78 -1.39
C CYS A 92 -0.03 -17.27 -2.72
N GLY A 93 0.84 -16.47 -3.35
CA GLY A 93 1.45 -16.76 -4.65
C GLY A 93 0.64 -16.28 -5.85
N ALA A 94 -0.62 -15.88 -5.67
CA ALA A 94 -1.43 -15.36 -6.76
C ALA A 94 -0.90 -14.01 -7.27
N CYS A 95 -0.95 -13.84 -8.58
CA CYS A 95 -0.68 -12.58 -9.25
C CYS A 95 -1.87 -12.26 -10.15
N ASP A 96 -2.53 -11.14 -9.93
CA ASP A 96 -3.72 -10.70 -10.67
C ASP A 96 -3.36 -10.16 -12.08
N CYS A 97 -2.39 -10.77 -12.76
CA CYS A 97 -2.05 -10.37 -14.12
C CYS A 97 -3.26 -10.61 -15.03
N PRO A 98 -3.66 -9.63 -15.85
CA PRO A 98 -4.66 -9.87 -16.86
C PRO A 98 -4.14 -10.92 -17.84
N THR A 99 -4.88 -12.03 -17.95
CA THR A 99 -4.68 -13.08 -18.96
C THR A 99 -4.98 -12.59 -20.36
#